data_AF-A0AAD4IPI0-F1
#
_entry.id   AF-A0AAD4IPI0-F1
#
_cell.length_a   1.000
_cell.length_b   1.000
_cell.length_c   1.000
_cell.angle_alpha   90.00
_cell.angle_beta   90.00
_cell.angle_gamma   90.00
#
_symmetry.space_group_name_H-M   'P 1'
#
loop_
_entity.id
_entity.type
_entity.pdbx_description
1 polymer ?
#
loop_
_entity_poly.entity_id
_entity_poly.type
_entity_poly.pdbx_seq_one_letter_code
_entity_poly.pdbx_strand_id
1 'polypeptide(L)'
;MQDDVDNFYIVPKDEQARDSRYLTAHMTAAVKQVELFLEKEVEGKMKDPTTADYDKECLTICKELYESAAESMKRGMESVSAGDFIKANFDVSAFNTDIDTCGDCTDAFEEFDQWAKGVAGDCLDKIVKHTNRF
;
A
#
# COMPACT_ATOMS: atom_id res chain seq x y z
N MET A 1 -15.40 41.89 -1.33
CA MET A 1 -15.79 40.48 -1.29
C MET A 1 -15.96 40.06 -2.74
N GLN A 2 -14.86 39.64 -3.38
CA GLN A 2 -14.73 39.31 -4.82
C GLN A 2 -13.22 39.06 -5.03
N ASP A 3 -12.66 37.97 -5.54
CA ASP A 3 -13.15 36.71 -6.11
C ASP A 3 -12.08 35.66 -5.78
N ASP A 4 -12.41 34.63 -5.00
CA ASP A 4 -11.56 33.45 -4.86
C ASP A 4 -11.81 32.57 -6.09
N VAL A 5 -11.09 32.87 -7.17
CA VAL A 5 -11.06 31.98 -8.33
C VAL A 5 -10.31 30.73 -7.91
N ASP A 6 -11.05 29.64 -7.68
CA ASP A 6 -10.52 28.30 -7.54
C ASP A 6 -9.51 28.03 -8.66
N ASN A 7 -8.23 28.12 -8.31
CA ASN A 7 -7.13 27.83 -9.20
C ASN A 7 -7.04 26.30 -9.35
N PHE A 8 -7.91 25.75 -10.19
CA PHE A 8 -7.95 24.31 -10.49
C PHE A 8 -6.65 23.90 -11.18
N TYR A 9 -5.73 23.33 -10.42
CA TYR A 9 -4.47 22.82 -10.95
C TYR A 9 -4.74 21.53 -11.75
N ILE A 10 -4.80 21.66 -13.08
CA ILE A 10 -4.83 20.51 -13.98
C ILE A 10 -3.41 19.97 -14.08
N VAL A 11 -3.18 18.77 -13.54
CA VAL A 11 -1.90 18.09 -13.72
C VAL A 11 -1.62 17.89 -15.23
N PRO A 12 -0.48 18.37 -15.76
CA PRO A 12 -0.12 18.17 -17.16
C PRO A 12 -0.04 16.68 -17.55
N LYS A 13 -0.38 16.34 -18.80
CA LYS A 13 -0.42 14.94 -19.27
C LYS A 13 0.93 14.22 -19.18
N ASP A 14 2.03 14.93 -19.42
CA ASP A 14 3.39 14.41 -19.30
C ASP A 14 3.76 14.13 -17.84
N GLU A 15 3.35 15.00 -16.92
CA GLU A 15 3.48 14.77 -15.48
C GLU A 15 2.63 13.58 -15.02
N GLN A 16 1.38 13.50 -15.44
CA GLN A 16 0.52 12.34 -15.17
C GLN A 16 1.15 11.04 -15.67
N ALA A 17 1.70 11.02 -16.89
CA ALA A 17 2.36 9.84 -17.43
C ALA A 17 3.67 9.47 -16.69
N ARG A 18 4.36 10.45 -16.10
CA ARG A 18 5.54 10.21 -15.26
C ARG A 18 5.11 9.63 -13.91
N ASP A 19 4.10 10.23 -13.28
CA ASP A 19 3.58 9.79 -11.99
C ASP A 19 2.95 8.39 -12.08
N SER A 20 2.18 8.09 -13.13
CA SER A 20 1.66 6.74 -13.37
C SER A 20 2.79 5.70 -13.48
N ARG A 21 3.88 6.01 -14.19
CA ARG A 21 5.04 5.11 -14.29
C ARG A 21 5.73 4.91 -12.95
N TYR A 22 5.89 5.97 -12.17
CA TYR A 22 6.43 5.90 -10.82
C TYR A 22 5.58 4.99 -9.93
N LEU A 23 4.26 5.22 -9.92
CA LEU A 23 3.29 4.48 -9.13
C LEU A 23 3.27 3.00 -9.49
N THR A 24 3.14 2.66 -10.78
CA THR A 24 3.17 1.26 -11.22
C THR A 24 4.47 0.56 -10.82
N ALA A 25 5.62 1.22 -10.96
CA ALA A 25 6.91 0.64 -10.57
C ALA A 25 7.00 0.41 -9.05
N HIS A 26 6.59 1.38 -8.24
CA HIS A 26 6.62 1.27 -6.77
C HIS A 26 5.64 0.23 -6.25
N MET A 27 4.40 0.23 -6.75
CA MET A 27 3.39 -0.76 -6.39
C MET A 27 3.84 -2.18 -6.80
N THR A 28 4.44 -2.34 -7.98
CA THR A 28 5.00 -3.65 -8.41
C THR A 28 6.11 -4.12 -7.47
N ALA A 29 7.01 -3.23 -7.08
CA ALA A 29 8.08 -3.56 -6.14
C ALA A 29 7.51 -3.91 -4.76
N ALA A 30 6.49 -3.18 -4.30
CA ALA A 30 5.80 -3.43 -3.04
C ALA A 30 5.18 -4.82 -3.01
N VAL A 31 4.39 -5.17 -4.03
CA VAL A 31 3.77 -6.49 -4.18
C VAL A 31 4.81 -7.60 -4.07
N LYS A 32 5.89 -7.51 -4.85
CA LYS A 32 6.95 -8.54 -4.83
C LYS A 32 7.59 -8.67 -3.46
N GLN A 33 7.86 -7.56 -2.79
CA GLN A 33 8.51 -7.58 -1.48
C GLN A 33 7.58 -8.13 -0.40
N VAL A 34 6.28 -7.84 -0.45
CA VAL A 34 5.26 -8.42 0.43
C VAL A 34 5.13 -9.92 0.20
N GLU A 35 5.02 -10.37 -1.04
CA GLU A 35 4.95 -11.80 -1.39
C GLU A 35 6.21 -12.55 -0.92
N LEU A 36 7.39 -11.96 -1.07
CA LEU A 36 8.66 -12.53 -0.57
C LEU A 36 8.71 -12.59 0.96
N PHE A 37 8.21 -11.56 1.64
CA PHE A 37 8.21 -11.50 3.10
C PHE A 37 7.24 -12.53 3.69
N LEU A 38 6.05 -12.66 3.10
CA LEU A 38 5.08 -13.71 3.42
C LEU A 38 5.71 -15.10 3.37
N GLU A 39 6.34 -15.46 2.25
CA GLU A 39 6.91 -16.79 2.04
C GLU A 39 8.06 -17.10 3.01
N LYS A 40 8.93 -16.12 3.28
CA LYS A 40 10.18 -16.34 4.01
C LYS A 40 10.05 -16.14 5.51
N GLU A 41 9.42 -15.05 5.92
CA GLU A 41 9.44 -14.60 7.32
C GLU A 41 8.16 -15.05 8.03
N VAL A 42 6.99 -14.76 7.45
CA VAL A 42 5.69 -15.09 8.08
C VAL A 42 5.49 -16.59 8.12
N GLU A 43 5.52 -17.26 6.97
CA GLU A 43 5.38 -18.71 6.93
C GLU A 43 6.54 -19.43 7.64
N GLY A 44 7.75 -18.83 7.63
CA GLY A 44 8.91 -19.34 8.36
C GLY A 44 8.62 -19.42 9.86
N LYS A 45 8.17 -18.31 10.46
CA LYS A 45 7.78 -18.27 11.88
C LYS A 45 6.61 -19.19 12.22
N MET A 46 5.63 -19.34 11.32
CA MET A 46 4.52 -20.26 11.53
C MET A 46 4.97 -21.74 11.60
N LYS A 47 6.01 -22.10 10.85
CA LYS A 47 6.56 -23.47 10.81
C LYS A 47 7.55 -23.75 11.96
N ASP A 48 8.01 -22.72 12.67
CA ASP A 48 8.92 -22.86 13.80
C ASP A 48 8.20 -23.50 15.01
N PRO A 49 8.66 -24.67 15.50
CA PRO A 49 8.04 -25.35 16.63
C PRO A 49 8.17 -24.59 17.95
N THR A 50 9.02 -23.56 18.02
CA THR A 50 9.25 -22.72 19.21
C THR A 50 8.31 -21.51 19.27
N THR A 51 7.60 -21.21 18.19
CA THR A 51 6.58 -20.14 18.15
C THR A 51 5.42 -20.48 19.07
N ALA A 52 5.09 -19.56 19.98
CA ALA A 52 3.99 -19.74 20.92
C ALA A 52 2.65 -19.82 20.17
N ASP A 53 1.68 -20.55 20.72
CA ASP A 53 0.39 -20.74 20.04
C ASP A 53 -0.40 -19.43 19.88
N TYR A 54 -0.28 -18.50 20.83
CA TYR A 54 -0.83 -17.14 20.70
C TYR A 54 -0.22 -16.41 19.48
N ASP A 55 1.09 -16.50 19.31
CA ASP A 55 1.78 -15.89 18.17
C ASP A 55 1.33 -16.51 16.85
N LYS A 56 0.98 -17.81 16.81
CA LYS A 56 0.48 -18.46 15.58
C LYS A 56 -0.85 -17.91 15.10
N GLU A 57 -1.74 -17.51 16.00
CA GLU A 57 -2.99 -16.85 15.64
C GLU A 57 -2.72 -15.50 14.97
N CYS A 58 -1.87 -14.67 15.60
CA CYS A 58 -1.46 -13.40 15.00
C CYS A 58 -0.73 -13.58 13.68
N LEU A 59 0.15 -14.58 13.55
CA LEU A 59 0.84 -14.87 12.28
C LEU A 59 -0.14 -15.28 11.17
N THR A 60 -1.22 -15.99 11.51
CA THR A 60 -2.27 -16.34 10.53
C THR A 60 -3.02 -15.09 10.06
N ILE A 61 -3.39 -14.21 11.00
CA ILE A 61 -4.03 -12.92 10.69
C ILE A 61 -3.11 -12.05 9.83
N CYS A 62 -1.85 -11.90 10.22
CA CYS A 62 -0.86 -11.15 9.45
C CYS A 62 -0.66 -11.71 8.05
N LYS A 63 -0.68 -13.04 7.87
CA LYS A 63 -0.62 -13.65 6.54
C LYS A 63 -1.79 -13.19 5.67
N GLU A 64 -3.02 -13.29 6.16
CA GLU A 64 -4.22 -12.87 5.42
C GLU A 64 -4.20 -11.37 5.09
N LEU A 65 -3.76 -10.54 6.03
CA LEU A 65 -3.64 -9.10 5.86
C LEU A 65 -2.57 -8.72 4.83
N TYR A 66 -1.39 -9.34 4.86
CA TYR A 66 -0.36 -9.07 3.87
C TYR A 66 -0.75 -9.56 2.47
N GLU A 67 -1.46 -10.69 2.36
CA GLU A 67 -2.04 -11.14 1.08
C GLU A 67 -3.06 -10.10 0.57
N SER A 68 -3.95 -9.62 1.43
CA SER A 68 -4.89 -8.53 1.10
C SER A 68 -4.18 -7.24 0.70
N ALA A 69 -3.10 -6.87 1.39
CA ALA A 69 -2.30 -5.70 1.07
C ALA A 69 -1.69 -5.81 -0.33
N ALA A 70 -1.09 -6.95 -0.66
CA ALA A 70 -0.55 -7.20 -2.00
C ALA A 70 -1.63 -7.09 -3.09
N GLU A 71 -2.81 -7.65 -2.86
CA GLU A 71 -3.95 -7.52 -3.78
C GLU A 71 -4.45 -6.07 -3.91
N SER A 72 -4.45 -5.31 -2.82
CA SER A 72 -4.78 -3.88 -2.83
C SER A 72 -3.80 -3.09 -3.70
N MET A 73 -2.49 -3.33 -3.61
CA MET A 73 -1.51 -2.71 -4.51
C MET A 73 -1.70 -3.14 -5.97
N LYS A 74 -2.07 -4.40 -6.25
CA LYS A 74 -2.40 -4.86 -7.61
C LYS A 74 -3.57 -4.10 -8.20
N ARG A 75 -4.68 -3.96 -7.45
CA ARG A 75 -5.83 -3.13 -7.86
C ARG A 75 -5.46 -1.65 -8.03
N GLY A 76 -4.60 -1.13 -7.15
CA GLY A 76 -4.05 0.22 -7.26
C GLY A 76 -3.34 0.46 -8.60
N MET A 77 -2.56 -0.51 -9.08
CA MET A 77 -1.91 -0.44 -10.40
C MET A 77 -2.93 -0.41 -11.55
N GLU A 78 -3.98 -1.21 -11.48
CA GLU A 78 -5.07 -1.21 -12.47
C GLU A 78 -5.77 0.16 -12.51
N SER A 79 -6.08 0.71 -11.33
CA SER A 79 -6.68 2.03 -11.16
C SER A 79 -5.80 3.14 -11.74
N VAL A 80 -4.49 3.12 -11.46
CA VAL A 80 -3.51 4.06 -12.05
C VAL A 80 -3.45 3.93 -13.57
N SER A 81 -3.46 2.71 -14.11
CA SER A 81 -3.44 2.48 -15.56
C SER A 81 -4.72 2.96 -16.25
N ALA A 82 -5.85 2.93 -15.54
CA ALA A 82 -7.13 3.46 -16.01
C ALA A 82 -7.24 4.99 -15.85
N GLY A 83 -6.29 5.63 -15.17
CA GLY A 83 -6.34 7.05 -14.81
C GLY A 83 -7.33 7.37 -13.68
N ASP A 84 -7.81 6.35 -12.95
CA ASP A 84 -8.70 6.49 -11.80
C ASP A 84 -7.88 6.62 -10.51
N PHE A 85 -7.36 7.84 -10.30
CA PHE A 85 -6.54 8.13 -9.12
C PHE A 85 -7.34 8.19 -7.82
N ILE A 86 -8.67 8.39 -7.88
CA ILE A 86 -9.51 8.32 -6.68
C ILE A 86 -9.56 6.87 -6.20
N LYS A 87 -9.83 5.93 -7.11
CA LYS A 87 -9.81 4.51 -6.74
C LYS A 87 -8.41 4.03 -6.34
N ALA A 88 -7.36 4.50 -7.02
CA ALA A 88 -5.99 4.21 -6.61
C ALA A 88 -5.69 4.70 -5.18
N ASN A 89 -6.23 5.86 -4.77
CA ASN A 89 -6.10 6.35 -3.40
C ASN A 89 -6.74 5.39 -2.38
N PHE A 90 -7.95 4.92 -2.66
CA PHE A 90 -8.61 3.91 -1.83
C PHE A 90 -7.82 2.61 -1.75
N ASP A 91 -7.34 2.10 -2.88
CA ASP A 91 -6.58 0.85 -2.95
C ASP A 91 -5.25 0.96 -2.15
N VAL A 92 -4.52 2.07 -2.26
CA VAL A 92 -3.28 2.26 -1.47
C VAL A 92 -3.57 2.49 0.02
N SER A 93 -4.68 3.16 0.35
CA SER A 93 -5.10 3.32 1.75
C SER A 93 -5.50 1.99 2.39
N ALA A 94 -6.12 1.09 1.62
CA ALA A 94 -6.42 -0.27 2.05
C ALA A 94 -5.14 -1.06 2.33
N PHE A 95 -4.14 -0.99 1.42
CA PHE A 95 -2.82 -1.55 1.69
C PHE A 95 -2.25 -1.05 3.03
N ASN A 96 -2.27 0.26 3.28
CA ASN A 96 -1.73 0.80 4.53
C ASN A 96 -2.48 0.28 5.77
N THR A 97 -3.81 0.20 5.68
CA THR A 97 -4.67 -0.31 6.76
C THR A 97 -4.39 -1.77 7.07
N ASP A 98 -4.20 -2.60 6.04
CA ASP A 98 -3.90 -4.02 6.21
C ASP A 98 -2.53 -4.20 6.91
N ILE A 99 -1.53 -3.40 6.53
CA ILE A 99 -0.22 -3.38 7.20
C ILE A 99 -0.33 -2.92 8.67
N ASP A 100 -1.05 -1.83 8.93
CA ASP A 100 -1.29 -1.33 10.30
C ASP A 100 -1.97 -2.39 11.18
N THR A 101 -2.97 -3.08 10.63
CA THR A 101 -3.76 -4.07 11.39
C THR A 101 -2.94 -5.30 11.77
N CYS A 102 -1.94 -5.71 10.97
CA CYS A 102 -1.03 -6.80 11.36
C CYS A 102 -0.14 -6.36 12.54
N GLY A 103 0.41 -5.15 12.47
CA GLY A 103 1.24 -4.58 13.54
C GLY A 103 0.51 -4.43 14.88
N ASP A 104 -0.82 -4.23 14.85
CA ASP A 104 -1.66 -4.20 16.06
C ASP A 104 -1.77 -5.59 16.74
N CYS A 105 -1.56 -6.69 16.00
CA CYS A 105 -1.57 -8.05 16.54
C CYS A 105 -0.20 -8.45 17.08
N THR A 106 0.87 -8.16 16.33
CA THR A 106 2.23 -8.54 16.69
C THR A 106 3.25 -7.49 16.23
N ASP A 107 4.26 -7.26 17.07
CA ASP A 107 5.41 -6.40 16.76
C ASP A 107 6.54 -7.15 16.04
N ALA A 108 6.38 -8.46 15.80
CA ALA A 108 7.41 -9.32 15.21
C ALA A 108 7.88 -8.89 13.82
N PHE A 109 7.12 -8.02 13.14
CA PHE A 109 7.36 -7.55 11.79
C PHE A 109 7.44 -6.01 11.68
N GLU A 110 7.63 -5.30 12.79
CA GLU A 110 7.59 -3.84 12.84
C GLU A 110 8.47 -3.17 11.77
N GLU A 111 9.71 -3.64 11.56
CA GLU A 111 10.60 -3.07 10.55
C GLU A 111 10.05 -3.18 9.12
N PHE A 112 9.41 -4.31 8.80
CA PHE A 112 8.77 -4.52 7.51
C PHE A 112 7.52 -3.65 7.38
N ASP A 113 6.71 -3.56 8.44
CA ASP A 113 5.49 -2.75 8.45
C ASP A 113 5.81 -1.27 8.25
N GLN A 114 6.86 -0.75 8.91
CA GLN A 114 7.30 0.63 8.72
C GLN A 114 7.78 0.90 7.29
N TRP A 115 8.54 -0.03 6.71
CA TRP A 115 8.93 0.08 5.30
C TRP A 115 7.70 0.11 4.38
N ALA A 116 6.74 -0.79 4.59
CA ALA A 116 5.53 -0.88 3.79
C ALA A 116 4.69 0.41 3.90
N LYS A 117 4.48 0.94 5.11
CA LYS A 117 3.79 2.23 5.34
C LYS A 117 4.50 3.39 4.63
N GLY A 118 5.83 3.39 4.61
CA GLY A 118 6.62 4.36 3.85
C GLY A 118 6.31 4.32 2.35
N VAL A 119 6.24 3.11 1.77
CA VAL A 119 5.85 2.93 0.36
C VAL A 119 4.42 3.39 0.09
N ALA A 120 3.48 3.12 1.01
CA ALA A 120 2.11 3.62 0.91
C ALA A 120 2.06 5.15 0.90
N GLY A 121 2.78 5.79 1.84
CA GLY A 121 2.91 7.24 1.92
C GLY A 121 3.44 7.86 0.62
N ASP A 122 4.54 7.32 0.08
CA ASP A 122 5.11 7.79 -1.18
C ASP A 122 4.14 7.69 -2.35
N CYS A 123 3.34 6.62 -2.41
CA CYS A 123 2.29 6.44 -3.41
C CYS A 123 1.15 7.45 -3.22
N LEU A 124 0.64 7.60 -2.00
CA LEU A 124 -0.44 8.54 -1.66
C LEU A 124 -0.06 9.98 -1.98
N ASP A 125 1.18 10.39 -1.69
CA ASP A 125 1.72 11.72 -2.01
C ASP A 125 1.73 12.03 -3.51
N LYS A 126 1.86 11.00 -4.36
CA LYS A 126 1.73 11.19 -5.82
C LYS A 126 0.29 11.17 -6.25
N ILE A 127 -0.51 10.23 -5.73
CA ILE A 127 -1.92 10.10 -6.07
C ILE A 127 -2.71 11.37 -5.72
N VAL A 128 -2.46 11.98 -4.56
CA VAL A 128 -3.24 13.12 -4.06
C VAL A 128 -3.18 14.34 -4.98
N LYS A 129 -2.09 14.50 -5.74
CA LYS A 129 -1.95 15.53 -6.77
C LYS A 129 -3.02 15.44 -7.86
N HIS A 130 -3.54 14.23 -8.09
CA HIS A 130 -4.54 13.93 -9.12
C HIS A 130 -5.97 13.89 -8.56
N THR A 131 -6.16 13.86 -7.24
CA THR A 131 -7.48 13.69 -6.58
C THR A 131 -8.05 14.97 -5.94
N ASN A 132 -7.25 16.01 -5.69
CA ASN A 132 -7.70 17.28 -5.12
C ASN A 132 -8.49 18.17 -6.12
N ARG A 133 -9.45 17.58 -6.83
CA ARG A 133 -10.26 18.22 -7.87
C ARG A 133 -11.67 18.62 -7.39
N PHE A 134 -11.88 18.73 -6.08
CA PHE A 134 -13.18 19.12 -5.51
C PHE A 134 -13.25 20.63 -5.27
#